data_AF-A0A7C6VJ90-F1
#
_entry.id   AF-A0A7C6VJ90-F1
#
_cell.length_a   1.000
_cell.length_b   1.000
_cell.length_c   1.000
_cell.angle_alpha   90.00
_cell.angle_beta   90.00
_cell.angle_gamma   90.00
#
_symmetry.space_group_name_H-M   'P 1'
#
loop_
_entity.id
_entity.type
_entity.pdbx_description
1 polymer ?
#
loop_
_entity_poly.entity_id
_entity_poly.type
_entity_poly.pdbx_seq_one_letter_code
_entity_poly.pdbx_strand_id
1 'polypeptide(L)'
;MGQKIHPTGFRLAVTRDWGSRWFANGKDFAGMLHEDLKVRDYLKKRLAHASVGRVLIERPAKNARITLFSARPGVVIGKKGEDIEALKRDLQKIVGVPVHVNIEEVRKPELDAKLIADSIAQQLEKRIMFRRAMKRA
;
A
#
# COMPACT_ATOMS: atom_id res chain seq x y z
N MET A 1 23.74 -19.27 10.39
CA MET A 1 22.64 -18.40 9.91
C MET A 1 21.36 -18.84 10.61
N GLY A 2 20.80 -18.01 11.49
CA GLY A 2 19.60 -18.34 12.27
C GLY A 2 18.33 -17.82 11.62
N GLN A 3 17.19 -18.44 11.96
CA GLN A 3 15.87 -17.95 11.57
C GLN A 3 15.54 -16.68 12.37
N LYS A 4 15.16 -15.60 11.69
CA LYS A 4 14.73 -14.33 12.31
C LYS A 4 13.22 -14.17 12.14
N ILE A 5 12.54 -13.76 13.19
CA ILE A 5 11.09 -13.48 13.16
C ILE A 5 10.77 -12.19 12.39
N HIS A 6 9.60 -12.15 11.73
CA HIS A 6 9.17 -10.95 11.03
C HIS A 6 8.81 -9.83 12.02
N PRO A 7 9.49 -8.68 12.00
CA PRO A 7 9.36 -7.64 13.03
C PRO A 7 7.97 -6.98 13.05
N THR A 8 7.30 -6.85 11.89
CA THR A 8 5.94 -6.30 11.81
C THR A 8 4.92 -7.25 12.45
N GLY A 9 4.97 -8.55 12.13
CA GLY A 9 4.03 -9.54 12.65
C GLY A 9 4.14 -9.70 14.16
N PHE A 10 5.38 -9.75 14.67
CA PHE A 10 5.65 -9.82 16.10
C PHE A 10 5.07 -8.63 16.90
N ARG A 11 4.90 -7.47 16.28
CA ARG A 11 4.43 -6.23 16.95
C ARG A 11 2.95 -5.90 16.71
N LEU A 12 2.21 -6.75 16.00
CA LEU A 12 0.81 -6.50 15.61
C LEU A 12 -0.14 -6.26 16.80
N ALA A 13 0.14 -6.87 17.95
CA ALA A 13 -0.72 -6.75 19.13
C ALA A 13 -0.38 -5.55 20.03
N VAL A 14 0.79 -4.92 19.85
CA VAL A 14 1.35 -3.98 20.84
C VAL A 14 1.59 -2.59 20.25
N THR A 15 2.43 -2.50 19.21
CA THR A 15 2.92 -1.19 18.71
C THR A 15 2.58 -0.95 17.25
N ARG A 16 2.11 -1.96 16.51
CA ARG A 16 1.87 -1.86 15.07
C ARG A 16 0.47 -2.33 14.72
N ASP A 17 -0.24 -1.55 13.93
CA ASP A 17 -1.60 -1.89 13.53
C ASP A 17 -1.66 -2.74 12.26
N TRP A 18 -2.81 -3.41 12.11
CA TRP A 18 -3.19 -4.14 10.91
C TRP A 18 -3.22 -3.25 9.66
N GLY A 19 -2.88 -3.87 8.53
CA GLY A 19 -2.98 -3.24 7.20
C GLY A 19 -4.37 -3.36 6.58
N SER A 20 -5.20 -4.29 7.05
CA SER A 20 -6.61 -4.40 6.71
C SER A 20 -7.38 -4.46 8.03
N ARG A 21 -8.32 -3.54 8.24
CA ARG A 21 -9.13 -3.41 9.46
C ARG A 21 -10.60 -3.54 9.10
N TRP A 22 -11.10 -4.75 9.15
CA TRP A 22 -12.51 -5.05 8.91
C TRP A 22 -12.87 -6.36 9.60
N PHE A 23 -14.17 -6.58 9.78
CA PHE A 23 -14.72 -7.79 10.34
C PHE A 23 -15.64 -8.46 9.32
N ALA A 24 -15.57 -9.78 9.22
CA ALA A 24 -16.48 -10.57 8.40
C ALA A 24 -16.77 -11.90 9.10
N ASN A 25 -17.93 -12.47 8.80
CA ASN A 25 -18.28 -13.81 9.25
C ASN A 25 -17.42 -14.86 8.52
N GLY A 26 -17.23 -16.03 9.13
CA GLY A 26 -16.32 -17.06 8.61
C GLY A 26 -16.60 -17.50 7.16
N LYS A 27 -17.87 -17.44 6.70
CA LYS A 27 -18.24 -17.76 5.32
C LYS A 27 -17.78 -16.71 4.30
N ASP A 28 -17.79 -15.44 4.69
CA ASP A 28 -17.49 -14.32 3.78
C ASP A 28 -16.02 -13.89 3.84
N PHE A 29 -15.31 -14.27 4.91
CA PHE A 29 -13.92 -13.87 5.15
C PHE A 29 -12.98 -14.25 4.01
N ALA A 30 -13.07 -15.48 3.50
CA ALA A 30 -12.19 -15.98 2.45
C ALA A 30 -12.35 -15.19 1.13
N GLY A 31 -13.59 -14.88 0.76
CA GLY A 31 -13.89 -14.07 -0.43
C GLY A 31 -13.35 -12.65 -0.30
N MET A 32 -13.63 -12.00 0.82
CA MET A 32 -13.16 -10.63 1.09
C MET A 32 -11.64 -10.53 1.15
N LEU A 33 -10.97 -11.54 1.73
CA LEU A 33 -9.50 -11.59 1.76
C LEU A 33 -8.91 -11.73 0.35
N HIS A 34 -9.52 -12.55 -0.49
CA HIS A 34 -9.06 -12.75 -1.86
C HIS A 34 -9.20 -11.47 -2.71
N GLU A 35 -10.29 -10.73 -2.52
CA GLU A 35 -10.47 -9.40 -3.11
C GLU A 35 -9.41 -8.41 -2.62
N ASP A 36 -9.14 -8.36 -1.31
CA ASP A 36 -8.12 -7.49 -0.73
C ASP A 36 -6.72 -7.77 -1.33
N LEU A 37 -6.37 -9.04 -1.54
CA LEU A 37 -5.11 -9.42 -2.19
C LEU A 37 -5.04 -8.93 -3.64
N LYS A 38 -6.11 -9.13 -4.42
CA LYS A 38 -6.21 -8.62 -5.80
C LYS A 38 -6.08 -7.10 -5.87
N VAL A 39 -6.75 -6.39 -4.95
CA VAL A 39 -6.67 -4.94 -4.83
C VAL A 39 -5.24 -4.50 -4.54
N ARG A 40 -4.56 -5.15 -3.58
CA ARG A 40 -3.16 -4.83 -3.24
C ARG A 40 -2.22 -5.06 -4.43
N ASP A 41 -2.38 -6.16 -5.15
CA ASP A 41 -1.56 -6.47 -6.32
C ASP A 41 -1.80 -5.48 -7.47
N TYR A 42 -3.06 -5.12 -7.72
CA TYR A 42 -3.43 -4.11 -8.72
C TYR A 42 -2.81 -2.75 -8.37
N LEU A 43 -2.98 -2.29 -7.13
CA LEU A 43 -2.41 -1.03 -6.64
C LEU A 43 -0.89 -1.02 -6.74
N LYS A 44 -0.23 -2.11 -6.36
CA LYS A 44 1.24 -2.22 -6.42
C LYS A 44 1.78 -2.08 -7.84
N LYS A 45 1.09 -2.66 -8.83
CA LYS A 45 1.47 -2.54 -10.25
C LYS A 45 1.20 -1.15 -10.80
N ARG A 46 0.01 -0.60 -10.55
CA ARG A 46 -0.42 0.70 -11.10
C ARG A 46 0.36 1.87 -10.49
N LEU A 47 0.65 1.81 -9.19
CA LEU A 47 1.27 2.90 -8.41
C LEU A 47 2.77 2.72 -8.19
N ALA A 48 3.45 1.90 -9.01
CA ALA A 48 4.90 1.68 -8.91
C ALA A 48 5.71 3.00 -8.95
N HIS A 49 5.25 3.98 -9.73
CA HIS A 49 5.89 5.29 -9.84
C HIS A 49 5.49 6.27 -8.72
N ALA A 50 4.41 5.99 -8.00
CA ALA A 50 3.81 6.91 -7.02
C ALA A 50 4.38 6.76 -5.61
N SER A 51 5.39 5.89 -5.41
CA SER A 51 6.09 5.73 -4.12
C SER A 51 5.12 5.54 -2.94
N VAL A 52 4.37 4.44 -2.97
CA VAL A 52 3.35 4.09 -1.97
C VAL A 52 4.01 3.31 -0.83
N GLY A 53 3.93 3.83 0.39
CA GLY A 53 4.53 3.20 1.57
C GLY A 53 3.60 2.17 2.22
N ARG A 54 2.35 2.56 2.47
CA ARG A 54 1.34 1.71 3.13
C ARG A 54 -0.02 1.80 2.43
N VAL A 55 -0.73 0.69 2.42
CA VAL A 55 -2.14 0.60 1.99
C VAL A 55 -2.95 0.09 3.17
N LEU A 56 -3.91 0.90 3.62
CA LEU A 56 -4.88 0.56 4.66
C LEU A 56 -6.23 0.28 4.00
N ILE A 57 -6.81 -0.89 4.28
CA ILE A 57 -8.13 -1.27 3.75
C ILE A 57 -9.10 -1.41 4.92
N GLU A 58 -10.19 -0.66 4.88
CA GLU A 58 -11.28 -0.71 5.85
C GLU A 58 -12.57 -1.03 5.09
N ARG A 59 -13.48 -1.82 5.67
CA ARG A 59 -14.74 -2.19 5.03
C ARG A 59 -15.94 -1.86 5.93
N PRO A 60 -16.38 -0.59 5.99
CA PRO A 60 -17.59 -0.24 6.73
C PRO A 60 -18.84 -0.69 5.96
N ALA A 61 -19.70 -1.52 6.56
CA ALA A 61 -21.05 -1.88 6.12
C ALA A 61 -21.30 -1.86 4.59
N LYS A 62 -20.80 -2.87 3.86
CA LYS A 62 -20.91 -2.99 2.40
C LYS A 62 -20.35 -1.79 1.62
N ASN A 63 -19.34 -1.12 2.15
CA ASN A 63 -18.46 -0.19 1.43
C ASN A 63 -17.01 -0.57 1.70
N ALA A 64 -16.11 -0.20 0.79
CA ALA A 64 -14.67 -0.32 1.00
C ALA A 64 -14.04 1.07 1.04
N ARG A 65 -13.21 1.33 2.05
CA ARG A 65 -12.41 2.53 2.21
C ARG A 65 -10.95 2.15 2.13
N ILE A 66 -10.26 2.65 1.12
CA ILE A 66 -8.86 2.35 0.85
C ILE A 66 -8.08 3.63 1.07
N THR A 67 -7.22 3.64 2.07
CA THR A 67 -6.35 4.77 2.39
C THR A 67 -4.93 4.46 1.94
N LEU A 68 -4.44 5.27 0.99
CA LEU A 68 -3.12 5.16 0.40
C LEU A 68 -2.19 6.16 1.07
N PHE A 69 -1.10 5.67 1.65
CA PHE A 69 -0.03 6.50 2.19
C PHE A 69 1.07 6.62 1.14
N SER A 70 1.23 7.82 0.58
CA SER A 70 2.20 8.10 -0.48
C SER A 70 3.08 9.30 -0.12
N ALA A 71 4.35 9.23 -0.51
CA ALA A 71 5.26 10.38 -0.45
C ALA A 71 5.06 11.38 -1.60
N ARG A 72 4.32 11.00 -2.64
CA ARG A 72 4.03 11.82 -3.82
C ARG A 72 2.53 11.79 -4.13
N PRO A 73 1.69 12.42 -3.30
CA PRO A 73 0.24 12.39 -3.47
C PRO A 73 -0.19 12.97 -4.83
N GLY A 74 0.52 13.99 -5.34
CA GLY A 74 0.22 14.59 -6.64
C GLY A 74 0.28 13.62 -7.83
N VAL A 75 1.16 12.61 -7.78
CA VAL A 75 1.25 11.58 -8.82
C VAL A 75 0.07 10.61 -8.74
N VAL A 76 -0.47 10.37 -7.55
CA VAL A 76 -1.65 9.52 -7.35
C VAL A 76 -2.94 10.25 -7.77
N ILE A 77 -3.01 11.56 -7.55
CA ILE A 77 -4.16 12.40 -7.93
C ILE A 77 -4.23 12.58 -9.46
N GLY A 78 -3.08 12.73 -10.11
CA GLY A 78 -3.01 12.99 -11.55
C GLY A 78 -3.40 14.41 -11.94
N LYS A 79 -3.56 14.67 -13.24
CA LYS A 79 -3.99 15.98 -13.75
C LYS A 79 -5.48 16.16 -13.47
N LYS A 80 -5.84 17.18 -12.68
CA LYS A 80 -7.24 17.51 -12.31
C LYS A 80 -8.04 16.37 -11.64
N GLY A 81 -7.38 15.35 -11.07
CA GLY A 81 -8.06 14.25 -10.38
C GLY A 81 -8.51 13.08 -11.28
N GLU A 82 -8.13 13.08 -12.56
CA GLU A 82 -8.51 12.03 -13.52
C GLU A 82 -8.04 10.63 -13.08
N ASP A 83 -6.82 10.52 -12.58
CA ASP A 83 -6.24 9.23 -12.18
C ASP A 83 -6.96 8.63 -10.96
N ILE A 84 -7.43 9.47 -10.02
CA ILE A 84 -8.24 9.00 -8.88
C ILE A 84 -9.57 8.44 -9.35
N GLU A 85 -10.25 9.12 -10.28
CA GLU A 85 -11.53 8.63 -10.79
C GLU A 85 -11.38 7.31 -11.53
N ALA A 86 -10.35 7.19 -12.36
CA ALA A 86 -10.02 5.93 -13.04
C ALA A 86 -9.73 4.81 -12.03
N LEU A 87 -8.93 5.10 -11.02
CA LEU A 87 -8.54 4.13 -9.98
C LEU A 87 -9.74 3.70 -9.13
N LYS A 88 -10.64 4.63 -8.79
CA LYS A 88 -11.91 4.32 -8.11
C LYS A 88 -12.79 3.40 -8.95
N ARG A 89 -12.95 3.66 -10.25
CA ARG A 89 -13.74 2.81 -11.17
C ARG A 89 -13.16 1.41 -11.27
N ASP A 90 -11.85 1.28 -11.40
CA ASP A 90 -11.18 -0.02 -11.51
C ASP A 90 -11.25 -0.82 -10.21
N LEU A 91 -11.04 -0.18 -9.06
CA LEU A 91 -11.20 -0.83 -7.75
C LEU A 91 -12.64 -1.28 -7.51
N GLN A 92 -13.63 -0.47 -7.92
CA GLN A 92 -15.04 -0.84 -7.81
C GLN A 92 -15.39 -2.07 -8.65
N LYS A 93 -14.78 -2.24 -9.83
CA LYS A 93 -14.95 -3.46 -10.65
C LYS A 93 -14.37 -4.71 -9.98
N ILE A 94 -13.25 -4.58 -9.25
CA ILE A 94 -12.58 -5.71 -8.60
C ILE A 94 -13.34 -6.17 -7.35
N VAL A 95 -13.79 -5.21 -6.53
CA VAL A 95 -14.44 -5.49 -5.23
C VAL A 95 -15.95 -5.69 -5.38
N GLY A 96 -16.57 -5.15 -6.43
CA GLY A 96 -18.02 -5.24 -6.65
C GLY A 96 -18.86 -4.39 -5.68
N VAL A 97 -18.20 -3.51 -4.92
CA VAL A 97 -18.78 -2.71 -3.84
C VAL A 97 -18.33 -1.26 -4.01
N PRO A 98 -19.10 -0.24 -3.58
CA PRO A 98 -18.66 1.14 -3.65
C PRO A 98 -17.35 1.37 -2.88
N VAL A 99 -16.34 1.88 -3.59
CA VAL A 99 -15.00 2.14 -3.06
C VAL A 99 -14.79 3.64 -2.84
N HIS A 100 -14.27 3.99 -1.68
CA HIS A 100 -13.79 5.32 -1.34
C HIS A 100 -12.26 5.29 -1.24
N VAL A 101 -11.58 6.10 -2.05
CA VAL A 101 -10.12 6.18 -2.06
C VAL A 101 -9.71 7.45 -1.34
N ASN A 102 -8.92 7.28 -0.28
CA ASN A 102 -8.30 8.36 0.46
C ASN A 102 -6.80 8.36 0.21
N ILE A 103 -6.21 9.55 0.15
CA ILE A 103 -4.77 9.71 -0.03
C ILE A 103 -4.26 10.51 1.16
N GLU A 104 -3.32 9.93 1.87
CA GLU A 104 -2.61 10.57 2.96
C GLU A 104 -1.14 10.75 2.59
N GLU A 105 -0.62 11.94 2.89
CA GLU A 105 0.76 12.29 2.60
C GLU A 105 1.70 11.77 3.68
N VAL A 106 2.76 11.08 3.25
CA VAL A 106 3.87 10.71 4.11
C VAL A 106 4.82 11.90 4.24
N ARG A 107 4.69 12.67 5.33
CA ARG A 107 5.48 13.89 5.57
C ARG A 107 7.01 13.68 5.56
N LYS A 108 7.47 12.51 6.02
CA LYS A 108 8.90 12.17 6.12
C LYS A 108 9.16 10.82 5.45
N PRO A 109 9.39 10.78 4.12
CA PRO A 109 9.57 9.52 3.40
C PRO A 109 10.83 8.77 3.82
N GLU A 110 11.85 9.48 4.34
CA GLU A 110 13.10 8.93 4.85
C GLU A 110 12.93 8.09 6.12
N LEU A 111 11.77 8.17 6.80
CA LEU A 111 11.46 7.33 7.96
C LEU A 111 10.62 6.11 7.60
N ASP A 112 10.13 6.02 6.36
CA ASP A 112 9.33 4.90 5.91
C ASP A 112 10.23 3.81 5.29
N ALA A 113 10.31 2.68 5.99
CA ALA A 113 11.11 1.53 5.56
C ALA A 113 10.76 1.03 4.15
N LYS A 114 9.48 1.10 3.74
CA LYS A 114 9.06 0.62 2.43
C LYS A 114 9.57 1.53 1.31
N LEU A 115 9.48 2.84 1.52
CA LEU A 115 9.93 3.83 0.55
C LEU A 115 11.45 3.81 0.38
N ILE A 116 12.20 3.65 1.47
CA ILE A 116 13.66 3.49 1.43
C ILE A 116 14.03 2.22 0.67
N ALA A 117 13.38 1.08 0.99
CA ALA A 117 13.65 -0.18 0.32
C ALA A 117 13.41 -0.10 -1.20
N ASP A 118 12.31 0.53 -1.60
CA ASP A 118 11.98 0.71 -3.02
C ASP A 118 12.97 1.67 -3.71
N SER A 119 13.44 2.71 -3.01
CA SER A 119 14.49 3.61 -3.51
C SER A 119 15.82 2.90 -3.74
N ILE A 120 16.25 2.06 -2.78
CA ILE A 120 17.47 1.24 -2.94
C ILE A 120 17.32 0.27 -4.11
N ALA A 121 16.18 -0.41 -4.22
CA ALA A 121 15.91 -1.34 -5.32
C ALA A 121 16.04 -0.63 -6.69
N GLN A 122 15.41 0.54 -6.85
CA GLN A 122 15.52 1.34 -8.08
C GLN A 122 16.95 1.81 -8.37
N GLN A 123 17.74 2.13 -7.34
CA GLN A 123 19.15 2.51 -7.54
C GLN A 123 20.00 1.33 -8.02
N LEU A 124 19.75 0.13 -7.50
CA LEU A 124 20.44 -1.09 -7.92
C LEU A 124 20.05 -1.49 -9.35
N GLU A 125 18.79 -1.35 -9.75
CA GLU A 125 18.33 -1.56 -11.14
C GLU A 125 19.04 -0.62 -12.12
N LYS A 126 19.31 0.62 -11.70
CA LYS A 126 20.11 1.61 -12.44
C LYS A 126 21.62 1.35 -12.40
N ARG A 127 22.04 0.20 -11.86
CA ARG A 127 23.45 -0.23 -11.75
C ARG A 127 24.32 0.71 -10.93
N ILE A 128 23.74 1.40 -9.94
CA ILE A 128 24.50 2.19 -8.98
C ILE A 128 25.19 1.24 -7.99
N MET A 129 26.41 1.59 -7.56
CA MET A 129 27.16 0.81 -6.59
C MET A 129 26.37 0.63 -5.27
N PHE A 130 26.15 -0.62 -4.86
CA PHE A 130 25.32 -0.97 -3.70
C PHE A 130 25.78 -0.30 -2.39
N ARG A 131 27.10 -0.20 -2.15
CA ARG A 131 27.64 0.46 -0.94
C ARG A 131 27.25 1.94 -0.87
N ARG A 132 27.20 2.61 -2.03
CA ARG A 132 26.82 4.02 -2.13
C ARG A 132 25.32 4.20 -1.91
N ALA A 133 24.50 3.31 -2.46
CA ALA A 133 23.06 3.32 -2.26
C ALA A 133 22.71 3.10 -0.77
N MET A 134 23.33 2.11 -0.13
CA MET A 134 23.08 1.81 1.28
C MET A 134 23.58 2.89 2.25
N LYS A 135 24.69 3.57 1.96
CA LYS A 135 25.22 4.63 2.83
C LYS A 135 24.42 5.94 2.76
N ARG A 136 23.65 6.14 1.68
CA ARG A 136 22.83 7.35 1.44
C ARG A 136 21.38 7.19 1.86
N ALA A 137 20.92 5.95 1.96
CA ALA A 137 19.61 5.58 2.48
C ALA A 137 19.58 5.69 4.00
#